data_AF-A0A662S8G9-F1
#
_entry.id   AF-A0A662S8G9-F1
#
_cell.length_a   1.000
_cell.length_b   1.000
_cell.length_c   1.000
_cell.angle_alpha   90.00
_cell.angle_beta   90.00
_cell.angle_gamma   90.00
#
_symmetry.space_group_name_H-M   'P 1'
#
loop_
_entity.id
_entity.type
_entity.pdbx_description
1 polymer ?
#
loop_
_entity_poly.entity_id
_entity_poly.type
_entity_poly.pdbx_seq_one_letter_code
_entity_poly.pdbx_strand_id
1 'polypeptide(L)'
;MSLGLNAVFASNTSDSRTHKLHILVVGEGSTEPKPGTYTFSYGSKVTVKAIPHKGYIFYQWELDGVRMGSPDSPTITITMNEDHKLRVLFVKESLTSSLKKAAREFPQFPPSVGDSSISYTMLDDFPAGFYYYAGNIDVAFNRDELSLFSGSYVEGSKGHLIVIGGPKVMPFDWEDYDVNFNDCDATVGNKTYTAVYGEKGYAVILIDYEDDTIRVAGITRYGTRAGLLWLLDNYPYLGGKSLLVVEWIDINSNREVELWEISLVQVPF
;
A
#
# COMPACT_ATOMS: atom_id res chain seq x y z
N MET A 1 34.59 -39.98 -53.69
CA MET A 1 33.66 -40.45 -52.64
C MET A 1 33.24 -39.24 -51.83
N SER A 2 31.94 -39.00 -51.75
CA SER A 2 31.32 -37.76 -51.26
C SER A 2 31.16 -37.74 -49.74
N LEU A 3 31.50 -36.58 -49.17
CA LEU A 3 31.07 -35.88 -47.94
C LEU A 3 30.24 -36.63 -46.86
N GLY A 4 30.83 -36.68 -45.66
CA GLY A 4 30.33 -36.13 -44.39
C GLY A 4 28.90 -36.43 -43.90
N LEU A 5 28.80 -36.94 -42.67
CA LEU A 5 27.75 -36.51 -41.73
C LEU A 5 28.24 -36.71 -40.29
N ASN A 6 28.59 -35.62 -39.61
CA ASN A 6 28.69 -35.59 -38.14
C ASN A 6 27.26 -35.48 -37.60
N ALA A 7 26.75 -36.53 -36.98
CA ALA A 7 25.57 -36.40 -36.13
C ALA A 7 25.99 -35.78 -34.80
N VAL A 8 25.82 -34.46 -34.66
CA VAL A 8 25.83 -33.80 -33.36
C VAL A 8 24.50 -34.10 -32.71
N PHE A 9 24.47 -35.01 -31.74
CA PHE A 9 23.31 -35.19 -30.89
C PHE A 9 23.22 -33.96 -29.98
N ALA A 10 22.18 -33.14 -30.19
CA ALA A 10 21.83 -32.06 -29.28
C ALA A 10 21.66 -32.64 -27.88
N SER A 11 22.41 -32.12 -26.90
CA SER A 11 22.20 -32.41 -25.49
C SER A 11 20.86 -31.82 -25.09
N ASN A 12 19.79 -32.60 -25.18
CA ASN A 12 18.51 -32.25 -24.57
C ASN A 12 18.64 -32.55 -23.06
N THR A 13 19.45 -31.76 -22.36
CA THR A 13 19.49 -31.77 -20.90
C THR A 13 18.26 -31.03 -20.43
N SER A 14 17.18 -31.78 -20.18
CA SER A 14 16.10 -31.28 -19.33
C SER A 14 16.73 -31.01 -17.96
N ASP A 15 16.80 -29.74 -17.59
CA ASP A 15 17.33 -29.32 -16.30
C ASP A 15 16.49 -29.95 -15.19
N SER A 16 17.11 -30.80 -14.37
CA SER A 16 16.43 -31.57 -13.32
C SER A 16 16.12 -30.75 -12.07
N ARG A 17 16.51 -29.46 -12.03
CA ARG A 17 16.16 -28.55 -10.93
C ARG A 17 14.65 -28.41 -10.81
N THR A 18 14.18 -28.27 -9.58
CA THR A 18 12.77 -28.03 -9.26
C THR A 18 12.65 -26.88 -8.29
N HIS A 19 11.52 -26.18 -8.36
CA HIS A 19 11.20 -25.05 -7.51
C HIS A 19 9.79 -25.15 -6.95
N LYS A 20 9.59 -24.53 -5.80
CA LYS A 20 8.31 -24.53 -5.09
C LYS A 20 7.50 -23.28 -5.41
N LEU A 21 6.23 -23.46 -5.73
CA LEU A 21 5.25 -22.38 -5.75
C LEU A 21 4.32 -22.54 -4.54
N HIS A 22 4.32 -21.55 -3.66
CA HIS A 22 3.40 -21.50 -2.52
C HIS A 22 2.28 -20.50 -2.78
N ILE A 23 1.05 -20.99 -2.94
CA ILE A 23 -0.13 -20.19 -3.27
C ILE A 23 -0.94 -19.92 -2.00
N LEU A 24 -1.22 -18.64 -1.77
CA LEU A 24 -1.94 -18.12 -0.61
C LEU A 24 -3.12 -17.26 -1.04
N VAL A 25 -4.18 -17.28 -0.25
CA VAL A 25 -5.37 -16.44 -0.45
C VAL A 25 -5.52 -15.50 0.73
N VAL A 26 -5.88 -14.26 0.44
CA VAL A 26 -6.28 -13.26 1.42
C VAL A 26 -7.66 -12.73 1.03
N GLY A 27 -8.61 -12.69 1.97
CA GLY A 27 -10.03 -12.48 1.70
C GLY A 27 -10.77 -13.78 1.37
N GLU A 28 -12.02 -13.67 0.90
CA GLU A 28 -12.85 -14.84 0.58
C GLU A 28 -12.85 -15.14 -0.91
N GLY A 29 -12.28 -16.28 -1.26
CA GLY A 29 -12.14 -16.78 -2.61
C GLY A 29 -11.23 -17.99 -2.66
N SER A 30 -10.87 -18.40 -3.86
CA SER A 30 -9.93 -19.48 -4.08
C SER A 30 -9.11 -19.23 -5.34
N THR A 31 -8.17 -20.13 -5.60
CA THR A 31 -7.38 -20.14 -6.83
C THR A 31 -7.52 -21.49 -7.53
N GLU A 32 -7.20 -21.52 -8.82
CA GLU A 32 -6.93 -22.75 -9.57
C GLU A 32 -5.50 -22.67 -10.13
N PRO A 33 -4.57 -23.54 -9.69
CA PRO A 33 -4.73 -24.58 -8.68
C PRO A 33 -5.04 -24.03 -7.28
N LYS A 34 -5.64 -24.86 -6.41
CA LYS A 34 -6.03 -24.49 -5.04
C LYS A 34 -4.85 -23.95 -4.22
N PRO A 35 -5.11 -23.18 -3.14
CA PRO A 35 -4.06 -22.74 -2.25
C PRO A 35 -3.28 -23.93 -1.68
N GLY A 36 -1.95 -23.81 -1.65
CA GLY A 36 -1.07 -24.91 -1.30
C GLY A 36 0.33 -24.75 -1.86
N THR A 37 1.18 -25.73 -1.57
CA THR A 37 2.55 -25.77 -2.08
C THR A 37 2.67 -26.81 -3.18
N TYR A 38 3.22 -26.40 -4.31
CA TYR A 38 3.42 -27.22 -5.49
C TYR A 38 4.89 -27.21 -5.89
N THR A 39 5.36 -28.30 -6.51
CA THR A 39 6.72 -28.40 -7.02
C THR A 39 6.69 -28.53 -8.54
N PHE A 40 7.48 -27.70 -9.20
CA PHE A 40 7.54 -27.62 -10.65
C PHE A 40 8.98 -27.69 -11.14
N SER A 41 9.19 -28.20 -12.35
CA SER A 41 10.50 -28.21 -13.00
C SER A 41 10.98 -26.79 -13.32
N TYR A 42 12.29 -26.58 -13.25
CA TYR A 42 12.93 -25.33 -13.62
C TYR A 42 12.52 -24.88 -15.03
N GLY A 43 12.18 -23.61 -15.18
CA GLY A 43 11.79 -22.98 -16.44
C GLY A 43 10.34 -23.29 -16.89
N SER A 44 9.59 -24.10 -16.14
CA SER A 44 8.18 -24.33 -16.44
C SER A 44 7.34 -23.05 -16.25
N LYS A 45 6.24 -22.93 -17.00
CA LYS A 45 5.28 -21.83 -16.86
C LYS A 45 4.01 -22.34 -16.21
N VAL A 46 3.63 -21.72 -15.09
CA VAL A 46 2.48 -22.10 -14.27
C VAL A 46 1.45 -20.98 -14.34
N THR A 47 0.24 -21.31 -14.79
CA THR A 47 -0.88 -20.36 -14.82
C THR A 47 -1.76 -20.57 -13.60
N VAL A 48 -2.08 -19.49 -12.90
CA VAL A 48 -2.97 -19.48 -11.73
C VAL A 48 -4.13 -18.53 -11.98
N LYS A 49 -5.35 -18.98 -11.69
CA LYS A 49 -6.59 -18.20 -11.84
C LYS A 49 -7.24 -17.92 -10.50
N ALA A 50 -7.70 -16.69 -10.28
CA ALA A 50 -8.41 -16.24 -9.11
C ALA A 50 -9.91 -16.50 -9.29
N ILE A 51 -10.55 -17.01 -8.25
CA ILE A 51 -11.97 -17.34 -8.21
C ILE A 51 -12.56 -16.69 -6.95
N PRO A 52 -13.12 -15.47 -7.06
CA PRO A 52 -13.73 -14.79 -5.91
C PRO A 52 -14.92 -15.60 -5.37
N HIS A 53 -15.09 -15.60 -4.05
CA HIS A 53 -16.31 -16.12 -3.45
C HIS A 53 -17.48 -15.12 -3.64
N LYS A 54 -18.72 -15.57 -3.49
CA LYS A 54 -19.90 -14.69 -3.63
C LYS A 54 -19.80 -13.48 -2.70
N GLY A 55 -20.00 -12.29 -3.26
CA GLY A 55 -19.91 -11.01 -2.54
C GLY A 55 -18.48 -10.48 -2.38
N TYR A 56 -17.51 -11.08 -3.07
CA TYR A 56 -16.12 -10.62 -3.17
C TYR A 56 -15.71 -10.47 -4.63
N ILE A 57 -14.76 -9.59 -4.89
CA ILE A 57 -14.15 -9.38 -6.21
C ILE A 57 -12.64 -9.67 -6.13
N PHE A 58 -12.08 -10.11 -7.24
CA PHE A 58 -10.63 -10.17 -7.40
C PHE A 58 -10.08 -8.74 -7.35
N TYR A 59 -9.01 -8.55 -6.58
CA TYR A 59 -8.37 -7.26 -6.44
C TYR A 59 -6.98 -7.24 -7.07
N GLN A 60 -6.09 -8.16 -6.65
CA GLN A 60 -4.71 -8.16 -7.14
C GLN A 60 -3.98 -9.49 -6.90
N TRP A 61 -2.96 -9.79 -7.72
CA TRP A 61 -1.96 -10.82 -7.44
C TRP A 61 -0.67 -10.19 -6.88
N GLU A 62 -0.01 -10.87 -5.97
CA GLU A 62 1.32 -10.51 -5.46
C GLU A 62 2.25 -11.72 -5.61
N LEU A 63 3.38 -11.57 -6.30
CA LEU A 63 4.43 -12.57 -6.45
C LEU A 63 5.67 -12.09 -5.68
N ASP A 64 6.09 -12.84 -4.66
CA ASP A 64 7.27 -12.54 -3.85
C ASP A 64 7.30 -11.12 -3.24
N GLY A 65 6.12 -10.64 -2.84
CA GLY A 65 5.94 -9.29 -2.29
C GLY A 65 5.73 -8.21 -3.36
N VAL A 66 5.74 -8.57 -4.64
CA VAL A 66 5.58 -7.62 -5.76
C VAL A 66 4.20 -7.73 -6.40
N ARG A 67 3.56 -6.56 -6.57
CA ARG A 67 2.45 -6.25 -7.48
C ARG A 67 2.52 -6.97 -8.84
N MET A 68 1.67 -7.95 -9.17
CA MET A 68 1.68 -8.58 -10.49
C MET A 68 0.29 -8.61 -11.16
N GLY A 69 0.27 -8.43 -12.48
CA GLY A 69 -0.95 -8.49 -13.27
C GLY A 69 -1.78 -7.21 -13.23
N SER A 70 -2.95 -7.26 -13.87
CA SER A 70 -3.93 -6.16 -13.88
C SER A 70 -5.09 -6.53 -12.95
N PRO A 71 -5.69 -5.55 -12.22
CA PRO A 71 -6.92 -5.76 -11.46
C PRO A 71 -8.08 -6.33 -12.29
N ASP A 72 -8.05 -6.13 -13.61
CA ASP A 72 -9.06 -6.66 -14.55
C ASP A 72 -8.74 -8.07 -15.06
N SER A 73 -7.54 -8.59 -14.77
CA SER A 73 -7.10 -9.92 -15.18
C SER A 73 -6.98 -10.85 -13.97
N PRO A 74 -8.00 -11.69 -13.68
CA PRO A 74 -7.96 -12.63 -12.58
C PRO A 74 -7.04 -13.85 -12.89
N THR A 75 -6.12 -13.74 -13.85
CA THR A 75 -5.20 -14.82 -14.23
C THR A 75 -3.78 -14.28 -14.31
N ILE A 76 -2.82 -15.07 -13.79
CA ILE A 76 -1.39 -14.78 -13.80
C ILE A 76 -0.61 -16.00 -14.31
N THR A 77 0.51 -15.78 -15.01
CA THR A 77 1.45 -16.83 -15.42
C THR A 77 2.82 -16.57 -14.83
N ILE A 78 3.37 -17.57 -14.13
CA ILE A 78 4.63 -17.52 -13.40
C ILE A 78 5.63 -18.43 -14.10
N THR A 79 6.88 -17.98 -14.28
CA THR A 79 7.96 -18.84 -14.74
C THR A 79 8.72 -19.36 -13.53
N MET A 80 8.85 -20.67 -13.37
CA MET A 80 9.47 -21.30 -12.21
C MET A 80 11.00 -21.36 -12.36
N ASN A 81 11.66 -20.23 -12.17
CA ASN A 81 13.13 -20.11 -12.16
C ASN A 81 13.74 -20.15 -10.75
N GLU A 82 12.91 -19.92 -9.72
CA GLU A 82 13.24 -20.05 -8.31
C GLU A 82 11.98 -20.40 -7.49
N ASP A 83 12.12 -20.53 -6.17
CA ASP A 83 10.98 -20.71 -5.28
C ASP A 83 10.18 -19.41 -5.20
N HIS A 84 8.86 -19.51 -5.40
CA HIS A 84 7.96 -18.37 -5.44
C HIS A 84 6.84 -18.48 -4.40
N LYS A 85 6.44 -17.33 -3.87
CA LYS A 85 5.27 -17.13 -3.02
C LYS A 85 4.26 -16.27 -3.77
N LEU A 86 3.15 -16.88 -4.18
CA LEU A 86 2.04 -16.20 -4.84
C LEU A 86 0.90 -15.94 -3.85
N ARG A 87 0.44 -14.70 -3.76
CA ARG A 87 -0.75 -14.31 -3.00
C ARG A 87 -1.80 -13.73 -3.94
N VAL A 88 -3.05 -14.08 -3.70
CA VAL A 88 -4.21 -13.39 -4.30
C VAL A 88 -4.96 -12.63 -3.23
N LEU A 89 -5.42 -11.43 -3.58
CA LEU A 89 -6.24 -10.60 -2.71
C LEU A 89 -7.66 -10.51 -3.27
N PHE A 90 -8.65 -10.84 -2.44
CA PHE A 90 -10.07 -10.64 -2.70
C PHE A 90 -10.64 -9.63 -1.70
N VAL A 91 -11.48 -8.71 -2.18
CA VAL A 91 -12.13 -7.69 -1.36
C VAL A 91 -13.65 -7.82 -1.46
N LYS A 92 -14.40 -7.53 -0.40
CA LYS A 92 -15.87 -7.57 -0.45
C LYS A 92 -16.39 -6.57 -1.49
N GLU A 93 -17.32 -7.01 -2.32
CA GLU A 93 -18.05 -6.18 -3.29
C GLU A 93 -18.83 -5.04 -2.60
N SER A 94 -19.24 -5.26 -1.34
CA SER A 94 -19.87 -4.23 -0.51
C SER A 94 -18.89 -3.16 -0.04
N LEU A 95 -17.57 -3.39 0.06
CA LEU A 95 -16.63 -2.32 0.44
C LEU A 95 -16.49 -1.28 -0.69
N THR A 96 -16.39 -1.72 -1.95
CA THR A 96 -16.30 -0.83 -3.12
C THR A 96 -17.63 -0.13 -3.43
N SER A 97 -18.76 -0.77 -3.12
CA SER A 97 -20.10 -0.19 -3.27
C SER A 97 -20.47 0.74 -2.11
N SER A 98 -20.07 0.39 -0.87
CA SER A 98 -20.31 1.21 0.31
C SER A 98 -19.47 2.48 0.32
N LEU A 99 -18.23 2.50 -0.20
CA LEU A 99 -17.48 3.76 -0.36
C LEU A 99 -18.13 4.72 -1.36
N LYS A 100 -18.74 4.19 -2.44
CA LYS A 100 -19.48 4.99 -3.44
C LYS A 100 -20.88 5.42 -2.99
N LYS A 101 -21.48 4.70 -2.02
CA LYS A 101 -22.83 4.96 -1.48
C LYS A 101 -22.79 5.81 -0.18
N ALA A 102 -21.78 5.60 0.67
CA ALA A 102 -21.46 6.38 1.87
C ALA A 102 -21.32 7.89 1.59
N ALA A 103 -20.72 8.23 0.44
CA ALA A 103 -20.57 9.62 0.01
C ALA A 103 -21.90 10.30 -0.41
N ARG A 104 -23.01 9.57 -0.48
CA ARG A 104 -24.31 10.12 -0.95
C ARG A 104 -25.43 10.12 0.08
N GLU A 105 -25.41 9.27 1.12
CA GLU A 105 -26.56 9.11 2.03
C GLU A 105 -26.12 8.63 3.43
N PHE A 106 -25.90 9.53 4.41
CA PHE A 106 -25.83 9.10 5.83
C PHE A 106 -26.70 9.95 6.77
N PRO A 107 -27.78 9.36 7.31
CA PRO A 107 -28.38 9.70 8.59
C PRO A 107 -27.66 8.97 9.75
N GLN A 108 -27.70 9.61 10.92
CA GLN A 108 -27.04 9.27 12.19
C GLN A 108 -27.44 7.90 12.77
N PHE A 109 -26.48 7.11 13.29
CA PHE A 109 -26.52 6.37 14.57
C PHE A 109 -25.30 5.42 14.72
N PRO A 110 -24.66 5.30 15.91
CA PRO A 110 -23.89 4.11 16.31
C PRO A 110 -24.81 3.02 16.93
N PRO A 111 -24.38 1.73 16.99
CA PRO A 111 -25.07 0.70 17.77
C PRO A 111 -24.84 0.89 19.28
N SER A 112 -25.87 0.56 20.07
CA SER A 112 -25.92 0.68 21.52
C SER A 112 -24.79 -0.03 22.27
N VAL A 113 -24.14 0.73 23.13
CA VAL A 113 -23.00 0.41 24.01
C VAL A 113 -23.30 -0.72 24.99
N GLY A 114 -22.34 -1.64 25.12
CA GLY A 114 -22.29 -2.65 26.18
C GLY A 114 -20.84 -3.04 26.44
N ASP A 115 -20.33 -2.54 27.56
CA ASP A 115 -19.05 -2.81 28.20
C ASP A 115 -17.83 -1.97 27.78
N SER A 116 -17.17 -1.46 28.81
CA SER A 116 -16.27 -0.31 28.82
C SER A 116 -15.04 -0.65 29.63
N SER A 117 -13.89 -0.84 28.98
CA SER A 117 -12.59 -0.74 29.65
C SER A 117 -11.36 -0.60 28.74
N ILE A 118 -11.53 -0.36 27.43
CA ILE A 118 -10.42 0.07 26.57
C ILE A 118 -10.93 1.20 25.69
N SER A 119 -10.60 2.44 26.05
CA SER A 119 -10.83 3.60 25.20
C SER A 119 -9.75 3.63 24.13
N TYR A 120 -10.02 3.02 22.98
CA TYR A 120 -9.35 3.44 21.76
C TYR A 120 -9.93 4.82 21.43
N THR A 121 -9.11 5.86 21.45
CA THR A 121 -9.48 7.14 20.83
C THR A 121 -9.40 6.91 19.32
N MET A 122 -10.46 6.34 18.78
CA MET A 122 -10.66 6.20 17.34
C MET A 122 -10.67 7.61 16.74
N LEU A 123 -10.18 7.79 15.50
CA LEU A 123 -10.44 9.01 14.74
C LEU A 123 -11.91 9.03 14.30
N ASP A 124 -12.83 9.28 15.25
CA ASP A 124 -14.27 9.08 15.10
C ASP A 124 -14.94 10.00 14.04
N ASP A 125 -14.18 10.88 13.39
CA ASP A 125 -14.63 11.79 12.34
C ASP A 125 -13.64 11.97 11.18
N PHE A 126 -12.51 11.26 11.15
CA PHE A 126 -11.55 11.40 10.04
C PHE A 126 -12.08 10.80 8.74
N PRO A 127 -11.76 11.42 7.58
CA PRO A 127 -11.05 12.69 7.42
C PRO A 127 -11.92 13.94 7.59
N ALA A 128 -13.25 13.79 7.63
CA ALA A 128 -14.20 14.89 7.53
C ALA A 128 -14.10 15.91 8.69
N GLY A 129 -13.71 15.50 9.89
CA GLY A 129 -13.49 16.37 11.05
C GLY A 129 -12.10 17.01 11.14
N PHE A 130 -11.21 16.69 10.19
CA PHE A 130 -9.84 17.20 10.16
C PHE A 130 -9.72 18.37 9.20
N TYR A 131 -8.99 19.41 9.62
CA TYR A 131 -8.49 20.46 8.73
C TYR A 131 -7.08 20.08 8.25
N TYR A 132 -6.75 20.44 7.01
CA TYR A 132 -5.40 20.23 6.49
C TYR A 132 -4.57 21.52 6.49
N TYR A 133 -3.29 21.41 6.82
CA TYR A 133 -2.30 22.45 6.63
C TYR A 133 -1.19 21.95 5.71
N ALA A 134 -1.10 22.53 4.52
CA ALA A 134 -0.21 22.09 3.45
C ALA A 134 0.26 23.27 2.59
N GLY A 135 1.43 23.15 1.97
CA GLY A 135 1.95 24.16 1.06
C GLY A 135 1.16 24.17 -0.25
N ASN A 136 1.11 25.31 -0.95
CA ASN A 136 0.30 25.46 -2.17
C ASN A 136 0.54 24.36 -3.23
N ILE A 137 1.78 23.88 -3.34
CA ILE A 137 2.13 22.82 -4.29
C ILE A 137 1.61 21.46 -3.82
N ASP A 138 1.75 21.14 -2.54
CA ASP A 138 1.22 19.90 -1.95
C ASP A 138 -0.32 19.90 -2.00
N VAL A 139 -0.96 21.04 -1.78
CA VAL A 139 -2.42 21.20 -1.96
C VAL A 139 -2.83 20.90 -3.40
N ALA A 140 -2.10 21.43 -4.39
CA ALA A 140 -2.42 21.17 -5.79
C ALA A 140 -2.21 19.71 -6.18
N PHE A 141 -1.18 19.05 -5.62
CA PHE A 141 -0.83 17.67 -5.93
C PHE A 141 -1.74 16.62 -5.25
N ASN A 142 -2.38 16.97 -4.13
CA ASN A 142 -3.25 16.07 -3.35
C ASN A 142 -4.71 16.55 -3.33
N ARG A 143 -5.11 17.38 -4.30
CA ARG A 143 -6.39 18.11 -4.25
C ARG A 143 -7.60 17.18 -4.07
N ASP A 144 -7.58 16.05 -4.75
CA ASP A 144 -8.61 15.03 -4.71
C ASP A 144 -8.75 14.38 -3.33
N GLU A 145 -7.66 13.97 -2.69
CA GLU A 145 -7.71 13.46 -1.32
C GLU A 145 -8.09 14.55 -0.31
N LEU A 146 -7.51 15.75 -0.46
CA LEU A 146 -7.77 16.88 0.44
C LEU A 146 -9.22 17.35 0.41
N SER A 147 -9.97 17.03 -0.66
CA SER A 147 -11.39 17.35 -0.76
C SER A 147 -12.28 16.56 0.23
N LEU A 148 -11.74 15.50 0.86
CA LEU A 148 -12.44 14.70 1.87
C LEU A 148 -12.39 15.33 3.28
N PHE A 149 -11.52 16.32 3.49
CA PHE A 149 -11.30 16.98 4.77
C PHE A 149 -12.25 18.18 4.96
N SER A 150 -12.33 18.72 6.19
CA SER A 150 -13.10 19.95 6.49
C SER A 150 -12.65 21.17 5.69
N GLY A 151 -11.43 21.14 5.16
CA GLY A 151 -10.82 22.20 4.34
C GLY A 151 -9.45 22.63 4.86
N SER A 152 -8.89 23.67 4.27
CA SER A 152 -7.63 24.26 4.74
C SER A 152 -7.79 24.81 6.17
N TYR A 153 -6.80 24.57 7.02
CA TYR A 153 -6.71 25.19 8.34
C TYR A 153 -6.59 26.71 8.22
N VAL A 154 -7.37 27.42 9.03
CA VAL A 154 -7.23 28.85 9.28
C VAL A 154 -7.13 29.07 10.78
N GLU A 155 -6.44 30.12 11.21
CA GLU A 155 -6.30 30.41 12.64
C GLU A 155 -7.67 30.51 13.31
N GLY A 156 -7.89 29.70 14.35
CA GLY A 156 -9.18 29.57 15.04
C GLY A 156 -10.11 28.48 14.51
N SER A 157 -9.71 27.70 13.50
CA SER A 157 -10.40 26.45 13.12
C SER A 157 -10.58 25.56 14.36
N LYS A 158 -11.78 25.01 14.52
CA LYS A 158 -12.11 24.09 15.61
C LYS A 158 -12.20 22.68 15.04
N GLY A 159 -11.24 21.83 15.37
CA GLY A 159 -11.14 20.45 14.90
C GLY A 159 -9.70 19.99 14.88
N HIS A 160 -9.51 18.75 14.47
CA HIS A 160 -8.21 18.09 14.43
C HIS A 160 -7.35 18.58 13.26
N LEU A 161 -6.02 18.44 13.37
CA LEU A 161 -5.09 18.94 12.35
C LEU A 161 -4.37 17.80 11.64
N ILE A 162 -4.35 17.84 10.30
CA ILE A 162 -3.38 17.09 9.50
C ILE A 162 -2.40 18.05 8.82
N VAL A 163 -1.11 17.88 9.05
CA VAL A 163 -0.03 18.62 8.39
C VAL A 163 0.55 17.76 7.28
N ILE A 164 0.57 18.29 6.06
CA ILE A 164 0.92 17.52 4.86
C ILE A 164 2.02 18.25 4.10
N GLY A 165 3.11 17.54 3.84
CA GLY A 165 4.24 18.06 3.09
C GLY A 165 5.57 17.67 3.72
N GLY A 166 6.62 17.60 2.89
CA GLY A 166 7.96 17.32 3.37
C GLY A 166 8.53 18.44 4.25
N PRO A 167 9.57 18.16 5.03
CA PRO A 167 10.07 19.06 6.09
C PRO A 167 10.64 20.39 5.60
N LYS A 168 11.06 20.48 4.33
CA LYS A 168 11.47 21.75 3.71
C LYS A 168 10.33 22.75 3.59
N VAL A 169 9.10 22.25 3.42
CA VAL A 169 7.88 23.07 3.26
C VAL A 169 7.14 23.17 4.58
N MET A 170 7.08 22.05 5.31
CA MET A 170 6.43 21.91 6.62
C MET A 170 7.46 21.50 7.68
N PRO A 171 8.27 22.44 8.20
CA PRO A 171 9.29 22.12 9.18
C PRO A 171 8.68 21.60 10.48
N PHE A 172 9.38 20.67 11.11
CA PHE A 172 9.03 20.04 12.38
C PHE A 172 10.30 19.41 12.97
N ASP A 173 10.35 19.28 14.30
CA ASP A 173 11.49 18.73 15.04
C ASP A 173 11.49 17.19 14.95
N TRP A 174 11.68 16.67 13.74
CA TRP A 174 11.70 15.23 13.45
C TRP A 174 12.81 14.47 14.20
N GLU A 175 13.88 15.16 14.59
CA GLU A 175 15.01 14.59 15.33
C GLU A 175 14.59 14.07 16.71
N ASP A 176 13.57 14.67 17.35
CA ASP A 176 12.99 14.21 18.62
C ASP A 176 12.37 12.81 18.50
N TYR A 177 12.10 12.37 17.27
CA TYR A 177 11.51 11.09 16.91
C TYR A 177 12.51 10.14 16.24
N ASP A 178 13.80 10.46 16.28
CA ASP A 178 14.87 9.71 15.58
C ASP A 178 14.64 9.67 14.06
N VAL A 179 14.10 10.77 13.52
CA VAL A 179 13.84 10.95 12.09
C VAL A 179 14.65 12.11 11.54
N ASN A 180 15.48 11.83 10.54
CA ASN A 180 16.34 12.82 9.90
C ASN A 180 16.05 12.85 8.40
N PHE A 181 15.50 13.94 7.89
CA PHE A 181 15.25 14.10 6.45
C PHE A 181 16.39 14.85 5.77
N ASN A 182 16.81 14.36 4.61
CA ASN A 182 17.74 15.01 3.71
C ASN A 182 17.04 15.36 2.38
N ASP A 183 17.82 15.61 1.33
CA ASP A 183 17.30 16.05 0.03
C ASP A 183 16.48 14.98 -0.70
N CYS A 184 17.01 13.76 -0.79
CA CYS A 184 16.39 12.62 -1.49
C CYS A 184 16.27 11.37 -0.63
N ASP A 185 16.61 11.45 0.65
CA ASP A 185 16.47 10.35 1.59
C ASP A 185 16.02 10.83 2.98
N ALA A 186 15.63 9.88 3.82
CA ALA A 186 15.39 10.10 5.23
C ALA A 186 15.90 8.89 6.01
N THR A 187 16.43 9.14 7.20
CA THR A 187 16.80 8.10 8.17
C THR A 187 15.76 8.07 9.27
N VAL A 188 15.25 6.87 9.59
CA VAL A 188 14.30 6.62 10.67
C VAL A 188 14.87 5.50 11.54
N GLY A 189 15.31 5.85 12.75
CA GLY A 189 16.11 4.93 13.56
C GLY A 189 17.42 4.57 12.87
N ASN A 190 17.65 3.27 12.68
CA ASN A 190 18.85 2.74 12.04
C ASN A 190 18.69 2.44 10.53
N LYS A 191 17.57 2.83 9.92
CA LYS A 191 17.30 2.56 8.50
C LYS A 191 17.25 3.85 7.70
N THR A 192 17.86 3.82 6.51
CA THR A 192 17.81 4.92 5.54
C THR A 192 16.92 4.53 4.36
N TYR A 193 16.07 5.47 3.97
CA TYR A 193 15.07 5.35 2.92
C TYR A 193 15.36 6.35 1.82
N THR A 194 15.80 5.89 0.64
CA THR A 194 16.18 6.76 -0.48
C THR A 194 15.11 6.77 -1.55
N ALA A 195 14.55 7.95 -1.82
CA ALA A 195 13.52 8.17 -2.83
C ALA A 195 14.13 8.46 -4.22
N VAL A 196 13.38 8.09 -5.25
CA VAL A 196 13.68 8.41 -6.66
C VAL A 196 12.46 9.13 -7.22
N TYR A 197 12.61 10.40 -7.58
CA TYR A 197 11.46 11.24 -7.90
C TYR A 197 10.62 10.68 -9.06
N GLY A 198 9.35 10.37 -8.77
CA GLY A 198 8.41 9.82 -9.76
C GLY A 198 8.55 8.32 -10.03
N GLU A 199 9.43 7.61 -9.32
CA GLU A 199 9.60 6.16 -9.44
C GLU A 199 9.48 5.46 -8.08
N LYS A 200 9.96 6.12 -7.03
CA LYS A 200 9.99 5.58 -5.68
C LYS A 200 9.88 6.70 -4.64
N GLY A 201 8.98 6.56 -3.70
CA GLY A 201 8.70 7.55 -2.68
C GLY A 201 8.59 6.93 -1.30
N TYR A 202 8.83 7.74 -0.28
CA TYR A 202 8.55 7.36 1.09
C TYR A 202 7.87 8.52 1.80
N ALA A 203 7.04 8.20 2.77
CA ALA A 203 6.57 9.15 3.76
C ALA A 203 6.71 8.59 5.17
N VAL A 204 7.05 9.50 6.09
CA VAL A 204 6.95 9.27 7.52
C VAL A 204 5.63 9.86 7.99
N ILE A 205 4.85 9.07 8.70
CA ILE A 205 3.57 9.48 9.29
C ILE A 205 3.74 9.47 10.80
N LEU A 206 3.60 10.63 11.43
CA LEU A 206 3.52 10.76 12.88
C LEU A 206 2.06 11.02 13.26
N ILE A 207 1.52 10.17 14.11
CA ILE A 207 0.19 10.30 14.67
C ILE A 207 0.38 10.63 16.14
N ASP A 208 -0.06 11.80 16.57
CA ASP A 208 0.01 12.24 17.96
C ASP A 208 -1.38 12.64 18.45
N TYR A 209 -2.01 11.76 19.22
CA TYR A 209 -3.34 12.00 19.78
C TYR A 209 -3.33 12.90 21.02
N GLU A 210 -2.17 13.11 21.66
CA GLU A 210 -2.08 14.04 22.78
C GLU A 210 -2.08 15.49 22.28
N ASP A 211 -1.49 15.71 21.10
CA ASP A 211 -1.43 17.02 20.41
C ASP A 211 -2.46 17.15 19.27
N ASP A 212 -3.36 16.17 19.17
CA ASP A 212 -4.48 16.19 18.22
C ASP A 212 -4.08 16.43 16.75
N THR A 213 -2.88 15.95 16.40
CA THR A 213 -2.20 16.29 15.15
C THR A 213 -1.67 15.04 14.47
N ILE A 214 -1.90 14.96 13.16
CA ILE A 214 -1.25 13.99 12.27
C ILE A 214 -0.30 14.72 11.34
N ARG A 215 0.91 14.20 11.16
CA ARG A 215 1.89 14.72 10.20
C ARG A 215 2.19 13.67 9.16
N VAL A 216 2.05 14.03 7.89
CA VAL A 216 2.42 13.20 6.74
C VAL A 216 3.54 13.91 5.97
N ALA A 217 4.77 13.47 6.20
CA ALA A 217 5.96 14.05 5.58
C ALA A 217 6.58 13.09 4.57
N GLY A 218 6.40 13.42 3.28
CA GLY A 218 7.09 12.74 2.20
C GLY A 218 8.52 13.24 2.01
N ILE A 219 9.42 12.32 1.65
CA ILE A 219 10.73 12.69 1.09
C ILE A 219 10.54 13.40 -0.26
N THR A 220 9.54 12.96 -1.03
CA THR A 220 9.09 13.58 -2.28
C THR A 220 7.58 13.81 -2.24
N ARG A 221 7.04 14.55 -3.22
CA ARG A 221 5.58 14.76 -3.33
C ARG A 221 4.81 13.46 -3.54
N TYR A 222 5.39 12.51 -4.28
CA TYR A 222 4.82 11.18 -4.45
C TYR A 222 4.78 10.42 -3.12
N GLY A 223 5.84 10.53 -2.31
CA GLY A 223 5.86 10.02 -0.95
C GLY A 223 4.77 10.62 -0.08
N THR A 224 4.62 11.95 -0.10
CA THR A 224 3.56 12.64 0.67
C THR A 224 2.16 12.14 0.29
N ARG A 225 1.88 12.04 -1.02
CA ARG A 225 0.60 11.50 -1.51
C ARG A 225 0.38 10.05 -1.09
N ALA A 226 1.43 9.23 -1.14
CA ALA A 226 1.36 7.84 -0.70
C ALA A 226 1.04 7.72 0.80
N GLY A 227 1.69 8.55 1.63
CA GLY A 227 1.38 8.64 3.06
C GLY A 227 -0.07 9.04 3.33
N LEU A 228 -0.58 10.02 2.60
CA LEU A 228 -1.96 10.49 2.76
C LEU A 228 -2.97 9.43 2.32
N LEU A 229 -2.75 8.79 1.17
CA LEU A 229 -3.61 7.71 0.67
C LEU A 229 -3.62 6.50 1.62
N TRP A 230 -2.45 6.08 2.10
CA TRP A 230 -2.35 4.99 3.06
C TRP A 230 -3.12 5.32 4.35
N LEU A 231 -2.97 6.54 4.86
CA LEU A 231 -3.68 7.00 6.05
C LEU A 231 -5.20 6.96 5.86
N LEU A 232 -5.70 7.47 4.72
CA LEU A 232 -7.14 7.46 4.38
C LEU A 232 -7.73 6.04 4.29
N ASP A 233 -6.92 5.04 3.92
CA ASP A 233 -7.35 3.65 3.86
C ASP A 233 -7.28 2.94 5.24
N ASN A 234 -6.42 3.42 6.15
CA ASN A 234 -6.09 2.71 7.39
C ASN A 234 -6.52 3.41 8.69
N TYR A 235 -6.98 4.67 8.64
CA TYR A 235 -7.35 5.46 9.82
C TYR A 235 -8.31 4.80 10.83
N PRO A 236 -9.27 3.92 10.45
CA PRO A 236 -10.16 3.31 11.44
C PRO A 236 -9.45 2.35 12.40
N TYR A 237 -8.19 2.01 12.12
CA TYR A 237 -7.39 1.06 12.90
C TYR A 237 -6.22 1.74 13.63
N LEU A 238 -6.13 3.06 13.54
CA LEU A 238 -5.07 3.84 14.18
C LEU A 238 -5.54 4.30 15.56
N GLY A 239 -4.61 4.34 16.51
CA GLY A 239 -4.89 4.78 17.89
C GLY A 239 -3.59 4.98 18.66
N GLY A 240 -3.58 5.93 19.59
CA GLY A 240 -2.39 6.26 20.38
C GLY A 240 -1.22 6.86 19.59
N LYS A 241 -0.17 7.31 20.27
CA LYS A 241 0.96 7.92 19.58
C LYS A 241 1.73 6.88 18.76
N SER A 242 1.91 7.11 17.46
CA SER A 242 2.55 6.15 16.55
C SER A 242 3.40 6.84 15.49
N LEU A 243 4.48 6.18 15.10
CA LEU A 243 5.31 6.59 13.97
C LEU A 243 5.30 5.47 12.93
N LEU A 244 5.14 5.82 11.65
CA LEU A 244 5.02 4.87 10.56
C LEU A 244 5.87 5.33 9.39
N VAL A 245 6.42 4.37 8.63
CA VAL A 245 7.08 4.65 7.36
C VAL A 245 6.37 3.87 6.27
N VAL A 246 5.88 4.58 5.25
CA VAL A 246 5.27 3.98 4.05
C VAL A 246 6.19 4.16 2.85
N GLU A 247 6.19 3.18 1.97
CA GLU A 247 6.89 3.16 0.69
C GLU A 247 5.88 3.17 -0.44
N TRP A 248 6.19 3.90 -1.50
CA TRP A 248 5.52 3.84 -2.79
C TRP A 248 6.54 3.52 -3.88
N ILE A 249 6.18 2.63 -4.80
CA ILE A 249 6.99 2.29 -5.98
C ILE A 249 6.07 2.36 -7.20
N ASP A 250 6.43 3.16 -8.20
CA ASP A 250 5.75 3.23 -9.50
C ASP A 250 6.01 1.92 -10.27
N ILE A 251 5.09 0.96 -10.15
CA ILE A 251 5.27 -0.39 -10.71
C ILE A 251 4.85 -0.40 -12.19
N ASN A 252 3.88 0.42 -12.56
CA ASN A 252 3.34 0.45 -13.92
C ASN A 252 3.92 1.60 -14.79
N SER A 253 4.82 2.41 -14.24
CA SER A 253 5.48 3.55 -14.90
C SER A 253 4.51 4.65 -15.36
N ASN A 254 3.34 4.79 -14.73
CA ASN A 254 2.36 5.82 -15.05
C ASN A 254 2.56 7.12 -14.24
N ARG A 255 3.43 7.10 -13.22
CA ARG A 255 3.67 8.20 -12.27
C ARG A 255 2.40 8.67 -11.55
N GLU A 256 1.45 7.79 -11.34
CA GLU A 256 0.31 8.02 -10.45
C GLU A 256 0.59 7.32 -9.12
N VAL A 257 0.15 7.93 -8.01
CA VAL A 257 0.29 7.27 -6.71
C VAL A 257 -0.99 6.52 -6.45
N GLU A 258 -0.93 5.20 -6.52
CA GLU A 258 -2.09 4.36 -6.33
C GLU A 258 -2.00 3.60 -4.99
N LEU A 259 -3.12 3.56 -4.24
CA LEU A 259 -3.63 2.32 -3.66
C LEU A 259 -2.64 1.19 -3.41
N TRP A 260 -2.38 0.55 -4.53
CA TRP A 260 -1.75 -0.73 -4.64
C TRP A 260 -0.23 -0.67 -4.75
N GLU A 261 0.35 0.48 -5.01
CA GLU A 261 1.79 0.66 -5.08
C GLU A 261 2.42 0.96 -3.71
N ILE A 262 1.56 1.10 -2.69
CA ILE A 262 1.94 1.56 -1.36
C ILE A 262 2.06 0.37 -0.39
N SER A 263 3.10 0.40 0.44
CA SER A 263 3.37 -0.60 1.49
C SER A 263 3.81 0.08 2.79
N LEU A 264 3.36 -0.43 3.94
CA LEU A 264 3.92 -0.07 5.24
C LEU A 264 5.25 -0.82 5.44
N VAL A 265 6.36 -0.10 5.63
CA VAL A 265 7.71 -0.68 5.67
C VAL A 265 8.40 -0.58 7.03
N GLN A 266 7.90 0.25 7.95
CA GLN A 266 8.36 0.30 9.33
C GLN A 266 7.30 0.88 10.29
N VAL A 267 7.30 0.39 11.53
CA VAL A 267 6.61 0.96 12.68
C VAL A 267 7.64 1.10 13.81
N PRO A 268 8.27 2.28 14.00
CA PRO A 268 9.30 2.45 15.02
C PRO A 268 8.75 2.40 16.45
N PHE A 269 7.50 2.82 16.65
CA PHE A 269 6.75 2.72 17.92
C PHE A 269 5.26 2.97 17.70
#